data_AF-A0A7S1XHD0-F1
#
_entry.id   AF-A0A7S1XHD0-F1
#
_cell.length_a   1.000
_cell.length_b   1.000
_cell.length_c   1.000
_cell.angle_alpha   90.00
_cell.angle_beta   90.00
_cell.angle_gamma   90.00
#
_symmetry.space_group_name_H-M   'P 1'
#
loop_
_entity.id
_entity.type
_entity.pdbx_description
1 polymer ?
#
loop_
_entity_poly.entity_id
_entity_poly.type
_entity_poly.pdbx_seq_one_letter_code
_entity_poly.pdbx_strand_id
1 'polypeptide(L)'
;RRLSFATPFWHPEAMDQSCLGAEADLPQWKYSLLLRDDTRALLENYYSREHLDRIFARLTIPPTTTIRAQTLRISAGDLLDLLGLEHAHLDSLFPDEVIQIPIQGPLHRSYIRNGRSLPKVWLERVCGEAVLRGAHAFAPGVQGAELSLRKEHQVAVFIDVGGTMTRGATKSEELETVFIGNGVAEMDRDQLFGPRQHRRGLAIRMTERVFESPALQGVHPDLMFLQ
;
A
#
# COMPACT_ATOMS: atom_id res chain seq x y z
N ARG A 1 20.30 -23.71 26.24
CA ARG A 1 18.82 -23.65 26.31
C ARG A 1 18.35 -22.94 25.05
N ARG A 2 17.89 -23.68 24.03
CA ARG A 2 17.36 -23.09 22.79
C ARG A 2 15.97 -22.52 23.13
N LEU A 3 15.82 -21.22 23.03
CA LEU A 3 14.51 -20.57 23.09
C LEU A 3 13.79 -20.92 21.78
N SER A 4 12.78 -21.78 21.88
CA SER A 4 11.79 -21.98 20.84
C SER A 4 10.99 -20.69 20.71
N PHE A 5 11.20 -19.94 19.63
CA PHE A 5 10.31 -18.86 19.22
C PHE A 5 9.01 -19.50 18.71
N ALA A 6 8.08 -19.74 19.63
CA ALA A 6 6.69 -20.01 19.30
C ALA A 6 6.00 -18.65 19.07
N THR A 7 6.36 -17.98 17.99
CA THR A 7 5.55 -16.91 17.42
C THR A 7 4.34 -17.54 16.72
N PRO A 8 3.17 -16.87 16.68
CA PRO A 8 2.06 -17.30 15.85
C PRO A 8 2.40 -16.96 14.39
N PHE A 9 3.40 -17.66 13.85
CA PHE A 9 3.79 -17.53 12.45
C PHE A 9 2.69 -18.16 11.62
N TRP A 10 2.11 -17.33 10.74
CA TRP A 10 1.34 -17.75 9.59
C TRP A 10 1.98 -18.95 8.90
N HIS A 11 1.33 -20.11 8.97
CA HIS A 11 1.67 -21.29 8.19
C HIS A 11 1.09 -21.15 6.77
N PRO A 12 1.88 -21.28 5.70
CA PRO A 12 1.37 -21.26 4.32
C PRO A 12 0.30 -22.34 4.05
N GLU A 13 0.27 -23.40 4.86
CA GLU A 13 -0.68 -24.51 4.76
C GLU A 13 -2.09 -24.17 5.30
N ALA A 14 -2.25 -23.03 5.99
CA ALA A 14 -3.55 -22.56 6.50
C ALA A 14 -4.28 -21.62 5.53
N MET A 15 -3.92 -21.61 4.25
CA MET A 15 -4.80 -21.09 3.21
C MET A 15 -5.94 -22.08 3.01
N ASP A 16 -7.12 -21.74 3.52
CA ASP A 16 -8.35 -22.38 3.08
C ASP A 16 -8.46 -22.19 1.55
N GLN A 17 -8.21 -23.27 0.82
CA GLN A 17 -8.29 -23.30 -0.64
C GLN A 17 -9.69 -22.94 -1.15
N SER A 18 -10.71 -22.91 -0.28
CA SER A 18 -12.05 -22.46 -0.60
C SER A 18 -12.15 -20.94 -0.90
N CYS A 19 -11.16 -20.15 -0.48
CA CYS A 19 -11.10 -18.71 -0.76
C CYS A 19 -10.43 -18.36 -2.10
N LEU A 20 -9.82 -19.35 -2.77
CA LEU A 20 -9.30 -19.21 -4.13
C LEU A 20 -10.42 -19.48 -5.13
N GLY A 21 -11.40 -18.57 -5.18
CA GLY A 21 -12.26 -18.41 -6.35
C GLY A 21 -11.40 -18.16 -7.59
N ALA A 22 -11.83 -18.74 -8.72
CA ALA A 22 -11.13 -18.73 -10.01
C ALA A 22 -10.38 -17.41 -10.31
N GLU A 23 -9.09 -17.53 -10.65
CA GLU A 23 -8.20 -16.47 -11.12
C GLU A 23 -8.18 -15.20 -10.25
N ALA A 24 -7.69 -15.33 -9.01
CA ALA A 24 -7.24 -14.18 -8.25
C ALA A 24 -5.94 -13.62 -8.89
N ASP A 25 -6.07 -12.53 -9.65
CA ASP A 25 -4.95 -11.65 -10.03
C ASP A 25 -4.34 -10.99 -8.77
N LEU A 26 -3.59 -11.78 -8.00
CA LEU A 26 -2.60 -11.21 -7.09
C LEU A 26 -1.60 -10.42 -7.94
N PRO A 27 -1.13 -9.24 -7.49
CA PRO A 27 -0.13 -8.51 -8.25
C PRO A 27 1.06 -9.42 -8.55
N GLN A 28 1.26 -9.72 -9.84
CA GLN A 28 2.42 -10.49 -10.28
C GLN A 28 3.63 -9.57 -10.23
N TRP A 29 4.17 -9.35 -9.03
CA TRP A 29 5.39 -8.60 -8.83
C TRP A 29 6.52 -9.34 -9.57
N LYS A 30 7.01 -8.77 -10.68
CA LYS A 30 8.19 -9.32 -11.34
C LYS A 30 9.44 -8.99 -10.50
N TYR A 31 9.89 -9.98 -9.74
CA TYR A 31 11.08 -9.90 -8.89
C TYR A 31 12.40 -9.73 -9.67
N SER A 32 12.38 -9.93 -10.99
CA SER A 32 13.55 -9.89 -11.86
C SER A 32 14.22 -8.51 -11.94
N LEU A 33 13.58 -7.45 -11.43
CA LEU A 33 14.09 -6.07 -11.50
C LEU A 33 14.57 -5.50 -10.16
N LEU A 34 14.43 -6.25 -9.05
CA LEU A 34 14.73 -5.71 -7.71
C LEU A 34 16.23 -5.60 -7.40
N LEU A 35 17.06 -6.44 -8.02
CA LEU A 35 18.50 -6.49 -7.76
C LEU A 35 19.28 -6.66 -9.06
N ARG A 36 20.49 -6.11 -9.07
CA ARG A 36 21.50 -6.43 -10.08
C ARG A 36 21.90 -7.90 -9.99
N ASP A 37 22.28 -8.50 -11.11
CA ASP A 37 22.58 -9.94 -11.21
C ASP A 37 23.70 -10.38 -10.25
N ASP A 38 24.72 -9.54 -10.07
CA ASP A 38 25.82 -9.77 -9.13
C ASP A 38 25.36 -9.87 -7.66
N THR A 39 24.46 -8.97 -7.28
CA THR A 39 23.88 -8.88 -5.94
C THR A 39 22.94 -10.05 -5.69
N ARG A 40 22.15 -10.44 -6.70
CA ARG A 40 21.31 -11.63 -6.65
C ARG A 40 22.16 -12.88 -6.45
N ALA A 41 23.18 -13.10 -7.26
CA ALA A 41 24.06 -14.27 -7.15
C ALA A 41 24.74 -14.34 -5.78
N LEU A 42 25.18 -13.19 -5.24
CA LEU A 42 25.73 -13.10 -3.88
C LEU A 42 24.71 -13.56 -2.83
N LEU A 43 23.49 -13.01 -2.85
CA LEU A 43 22.45 -13.33 -1.88
C LEU A 43 21.96 -14.78 -2.00
N GLU A 44 21.88 -15.33 -3.22
CA GLU A 44 21.53 -16.73 -3.45
C GLU A 44 22.56 -17.68 -2.82
N ASN A 45 23.85 -17.33 -2.87
CA ASN A 45 24.91 -18.10 -2.22
C ASN A 45 24.80 -18.07 -0.68
N TYR A 46 24.37 -16.96 -0.08
CA TYR A 46 24.23 -16.84 1.38
C TYR A 46 22.93 -17.44 1.93
N TYR A 47 21.80 -17.17 1.28
CA TYR A 47 20.47 -17.48 1.81
C TYR A 47 19.84 -18.74 1.21
N SER A 48 20.39 -19.29 0.11
CA SER A 48 19.73 -20.20 -0.84
C SER A 48 18.63 -19.50 -1.65
N ARG A 49 18.39 -20.01 -2.86
CA ARG A 49 17.39 -19.47 -3.79
C ARG A 49 15.97 -19.49 -3.20
N GLU A 50 15.56 -20.59 -2.58
CA GLU A 50 14.22 -20.73 -1.99
C GLU A 50 13.97 -19.70 -0.88
N HIS A 51 14.96 -19.50 0.01
CA HIS A 51 14.83 -18.50 1.06
C HIS A 51 14.77 -17.08 0.47
N LEU A 52 15.60 -16.80 -0.53
CA LEU A 52 15.63 -15.48 -1.16
C LEU A 52 14.30 -15.17 -1.87
N ASP A 53 13.69 -16.15 -2.53
CA ASP A 53 12.36 -16.01 -3.12
C ASP A 53 11.29 -15.69 -2.05
N ARG A 54 11.36 -16.30 -0.86
CA ARG A 54 10.49 -15.95 0.28
C ARG A 54 10.72 -14.53 0.77
N ILE A 55 11.97 -14.07 0.84
CA ILE A 55 12.29 -12.68 1.24
C ILE A 55 11.69 -11.71 0.24
N PHE A 56 11.89 -11.92 -1.06
CA PHE A 56 11.31 -11.05 -2.08
C PHE A 56 9.80 -11.05 -2.08
N ALA A 57 9.17 -12.22 -1.90
CA ALA A 57 7.72 -12.31 -1.75
C ALA A 57 7.20 -11.54 -0.52
N ARG A 58 8.00 -11.39 0.54
CA ARG A 58 7.64 -10.59 1.72
C ARG A 58 7.89 -9.10 1.55
N LEU A 59 8.93 -8.71 0.80
CA LEU A 59 9.23 -7.30 0.53
C LEU A 59 8.17 -6.60 -0.33
N THR A 60 7.31 -7.35 -1.02
CA THR A 60 6.18 -6.81 -1.80
C THR A 60 4.92 -6.59 -0.97
N ILE A 61 4.92 -7.01 0.30
CA ILE A 61 3.83 -6.80 1.24
C ILE A 61 4.18 -5.59 2.10
N PRO A 62 3.28 -4.60 2.24
CA PRO A 62 3.52 -3.45 3.12
C PRO A 62 3.80 -3.91 4.55
N PRO A 63 4.71 -3.25 5.29
CA PRO A 63 4.97 -3.61 6.66
C PRO A 63 3.83 -3.20 7.59
N THR A 64 3.84 -3.74 8.81
CA THR A 64 3.05 -3.24 9.94
C THR A 64 3.21 -1.73 10.08
N THR A 65 2.09 -1.03 10.30
CA THR A 65 2.13 0.41 10.56
C THR A 65 2.44 0.64 12.03
N THR A 66 3.45 1.44 12.30
CA THR A 66 3.94 1.73 13.66
C THR A 66 3.77 3.20 13.98
N ILE A 67 3.24 3.46 15.18
CA ILE A 67 3.00 4.81 15.71
C ILE A 67 3.80 4.93 17.00
N ARG A 68 4.58 5.98 17.13
CA ARG A 68 5.23 6.34 18.40
C ARG A 68 4.46 7.44 19.10
N ALA A 69 4.08 7.18 20.35
CA ALA A 69 3.47 8.19 21.22
C ALA A 69 4.49 9.27 21.60
N GLN A 70 4.05 10.52 21.65
CA GLN A 70 4.80 11.61 22.28
C GLN A 70 4.59 11.54 23.79
N THR A 71 5.45 10.77 24.47
CA THR A 71 5.35 10.46 25.90
C THR A 71 5.46 11.68 26.82
N LEU A 72 5.95 12.83 26.32
CA LEU A 72 5.87 14.09 27.05
C LEU A 72 4.44 14.65 27.17
N ARG A 73 3.48 14.13 26.39
CA ARG A 73 2.10 14.64 26.32
C ARG A 73 1.03 13.56 26.55
N ILE A 74 1.29 12.32 26.14
CA ILE A 74 0.33 11.21 26.26
C ILE A 74 1.05 9.87 26.41
N SER A 75 0.51 8.96 27.19
CA SER A 75 1.00 7.57 27.22
C SER A 75 0.58 6.82 25.96
N ALA A 76 1.26 5.74 25.60
CA ALA A 76 0.86 4.95 24.43
C ALA A 76 -0.48 4.23 24.63
N GLY A 77 -0.82 3.83 25.87
CA GLY A 77 -2.12 3.26 26.20
C GLY A 77 -3.26 4.27 26.01
N ASP A 78 -3.12 5.47 26.58
CA ASP A 78 -4.13 6.51 26.42
C ASP A 78 -4.25 6.96 24.95
N LEU A 79 -3.13 6.98 24.21
CA LEU A 79 -3.14 7.27 22.78
C LEU A 79 -3.84 6.17 21.99
N LEU A 80 -3.59 4.89 22.31
CA LEU A 80 -4.26 3.76 21.67
C LEU A 80 -5.78 3.84 21.86
N ASP A 81 -6.22 4.10 23.10
CA ASP A 81 -7.64 4.28 23.43
C ASP A 81 -8.25 5.49 22.71
N LEU A 82 -7.51 6.61 22.66
CA LEU A 82 -7.93 7.83 21.96
C LEU A 82 -8.08 7.61 20.45
N LEU A 83 -7.15 6.87 19.83
CA LEU A 83 -7.16 6.61 18.40
C LEU A 83 -8.32 5.68 18.01
N GLY A 84 -8.72 4.76 18.89
CA GLY A 84 -9.84 3.84 18.65
C GLY A 84 -9.65 2.97 17.40
N LEU A 85 -8.39 2.66 17.06
CA LEU A 85 -8.06 1.93 15.84
C LEU A 85 -8.20 0.43 16.05
N GLU A 86 -8.94 -0.22 15.16
CA GLU A 86 -9.07 -1.67 15.16
C GLU A 86 -7.71 -2.35 14.94
N HIS A 87 -7.50 -3.48 15.63
CA HIS A 87 -6.27 -4.29 15.58
C HIS A 87 -4.97 -3.60 16.05
N ALA A 88 -5.04 -2.33 16.45
CA ALA A 88 -3.92 -1.64 17.06
C ALA A 88 -3.65 -2.21 18.46
N HIS A 89 -2.39 -2.40 18.82
CA HIS A 89 -1.99 -2.94 20.11
C HIS A 89 -0.60 -2.48 20.53
N LEU A 90 -0.29 -2.66 21.81
CA LEU A 90 1.06 -2.57 22.35
C LEU A 90 1.66 -3.99 22.38
N ASP A 91 2.87 -4.14 21.87
CA ASP A 91 3.62 -5.40 21.92
C ASP A 91 4.80 -5.26 22.87
N SER A 92 4.87 -6.15 23.87
CA SER A 92 5.95 -6.24 24.84
C SER A 92 7.35 -6.46 24.26
N LEU A 93 7.46 -6.84 22.98
CA LEU A 93 8.74 -6.93 22.26
C LEU A 93 9.27 -5.56 21.82
N PHE A 94 8.46 -4.51 21.89
CA PHE A 94 8.80 -3.14 21.47
C PHE A 94 8.80 -2.20 22.68
N PRO A 95 9.42 -1.01 22.56
CA PRO A 95 9.33 0.01 23.60
C PRO A 95 7.87 0.38 23.90
N ASP A 96 7.57 0.68 25.17
CA ASP A 96 6.21 0.94 25.66
C ASP A 96 5.54 2.14 24.96
N GLU A 97 6.32 3.02 24.32
CA GLU A 97 5.82 4.14 23.54
C GLU A 97 5.35 3.78 22.11
N VAL A 98 5.49 2.53 21.67
CA VAL A 98 5.20 2.08 20.30
C VAL A 98 3.88 1.33 20.23
N ILE A 99 2.96 1.85 19.41
CA ILE A 99 1.71 1.19 19.02
C ILE A 99 1.91 0.55 17.65
N GLN A 100 1.49 -0.70 17.51
CA GLN A 100 1.58 -1.45 16.27
C GLN A 100 0.19 -1.71 15.70
N ILE A 101 0.08 -1.54 14.38
CA ILE A 101 -1.14 -1.80 13.61
C ILE A 101 -0.76 -2.78 12.50
N PRO A 102 -1.03 -4.10 12.70
CA PRO A 102 -0.79 -5.10 11.67
C PRO A 102 -1.52 -4.76 10.39
N ILE A 103 -0.82 -4.90 9.26
CA ILE A 103 -1.44 -4.74 7.94
C ILE A 103 -2.47 -5.86 7.73
N GLN A 104 -3.64 -5.53 7.16
CA GLN A 104 -4.64 -6.52 6.77
C GLN A 104 -4.62 -6.69 5.25
N GLY A 105 -4.53 -7.92 4.77
CA GLY A 105 -4.56 -8.23 3.33
C GLY A 105 -3.49 -9.24 2.89
N PRO A 106 -3.40 -9.53 1.57
CA PRO A 106 -4.11 -8.86 0.49
C PRO A 106 -5.62 -9.22 0.49
N LEU A 107 -6.46 -8.20 0.36
CA LEU A 107 -7.90 -8.34 0.24
C LEU A 107 -8.31 -8.37 -1.24
N HIS A 108 -9.24 -9.25 -1.58
CA HIS A 108 -9.79 -9.27 -2.93
C HIS A 108 -10.61 -7.99 -3.19
N ARG A 109 -10.21 -7.26 -4.23
CA ARG A 109 -10.86 -6.04 -4.70
C ARG A 109 -11.03 -6.14 -6.21
N SER A 110 -12.27 -6.02 -6.68
CA SER A 110 -12.55 -5.90 -8.10
C SER A 110 -12.65 -4.42 -8.47
N TYR A 111 -12.19 -4.06 -9.65
CA TYR A 111 -12.47 -2.76 -10.26
C TYR A 111 -13.44 -2.87 -11.45
N ILE A 112 -14.05 -4.03 -11.64
CA ILE A 112 -15.16 -4.24 -12.59
C ILE A 112 -16.46 -4.10 -11.80
N ARG A 113 -17.35 -3.22 -12.26
CA ARG A 113 -18.68 -2.97 -11.70
C ARG A 113 -19.71 -3.08 -12.82
N ASN A 114 -20.71 -3.95 -12.64
CA ASN A 114 -21.78 -4.17 -13.63
C ASN A 114 -21.24 -4.46 -15.05
N GLY A 115 -20.18 -5.27 -15.16
CA GLY A 115 -19.56 -5.64 -16.44
C GLY A 115 -18.71 -4.54 -17.09
N ARG A 116 -18.44 -3.43 -16.40
CA ARG A 116 -17.58 -2.33 -16.88
C ARG A 116 -16.43 -2.06 -15.93
N SER A 117 -15.25 -1.79 -16.47
CA SER A 117 -14.11 -1.32 -15.68
C SER A 117 -14.38 0.09 -15.15
N LEU A 118 -14.01 0.34 -13.91
CA LEU A 118 -13.86 1.71 -13.39
C LEU A 118 -12.78 2.46 -14.18
N PRO A 119 -12.89 3.80 -14.30
CA PRO A 119 -11.83 4.63 -14.85
C PRO A 119 -10.52 4.42 -14.10
N LYS A 120 -9.42 4.26 -14.83
CA LYS A 120 -8.10 3.98 -14.26
C LYS A 120 -7.32 5.25 -13.96
N VAL A 121 -6.61 5.25 -12.84
CA VAL A 121 -5.68 6.28 -12.40
C VAL A 121 -4.36 5.62 -12.03
N TRP A 122 -3.25 6.17 -12.52
CA TRP A 122 -1.91 5.65 -12.27
C TRP A 122 -1.12 6.63 -11.42
N LEU A 123 -0.53 6.11 -10.35
CA LEU A 123 0.34 6.83 -9.44
C LEU A 123 1.80 6.56 -9.79
N GLU A 124 2.66 7.51 -9.48
CA GLU A 124 4.10 7.25 -9.43
C GLU A 124 4.41 6.27 -8.28
N ARG A 125 5.55 5.59 -8.38
CA ARG A 125 5.97 4.55 -7.42
C ARG A 125 5.91 4.99 -5.95
N VAL A 126 6.51 6.13 -5.61
CA VAL A 126 6.58 6.62 -4.21
C VAL A 126 5.19 6.95 -3.64
N CYS A 127 4.32 7.55 -4.45
CA CYS A 127 2.93 7.82 -4.07
C CYS A 127 2.16 6.52 -3.88
N GLY A 128 2.34 5.56 -4.79
CA GLY A 128 1.78 4.21 -4.68
C GLY A 128 2.18 3.48 -3.39
N GLU A 129 3.47 3.51 -3.04
CA GLU A 129 3.99 2.94 -1.80
C GLU A 129 3.41 3.62 -0.55
N ALA A 130 3.16 4.94 -0.59
CA ALA A 130 2.49 5.63 0.49
C ALA A 130 1.02 5.20 0.62
N VAL A 131 0.30 5.01 -0.49
CA VAL A 131 -1.09 4.53 -0.50
C VAL A 131 -1.19 3.09 0.03
N LEU A 132 -0.25 2.22 -0.33
CA LEU A 132 -0.13 0.86 0.22
C LEU A 132 0.08 0.86 1.75
N ARG A 133 0.60 1.95 2.31
CA ARG A 133 0.74 2.18 3.76
C ARG A 133 -0.40 3.03 4.35
N GLY A 134 -1.56 3.07 3.69
CA GLY A 134 -2.79 3.68 4.21
C GLY A 134 -3.09 5.10 3.72
N ALA A 135 -2.14 5.79 3.08
CA ALA A 135 -2.35 7.16 2.62
C ALA A 135 -3.44 7.28 1.53
N HIS A 136 -3.93 8.50 1.33
CA HIS A 136 -4.65 8.87 0.12
C HIS A 136 -3.69 9.35 -0.96
N ALA A 137 -4.15 9.40 -2.22
CA ALA A 137 -3.31 9.91 -3.31
C ALA A 137 -3.51 11.42 -3.50
N PHE A 138 -2.41 12.16 -3.56
CA PHE A 138 -2.40 13.60 -3.78
C PHE A 138 -1.95 13.93 -5.21
N ALA A 139 -2.43 15.04 -5.75
CA ALA A 139 -2.24 15.44 -7.15
C ALA A 139 -0.78 15.40 -7.68
N PRO A 140 0.25 15.75 -6.88
CA PRO A 140 1.63 15.65 -7.34
C PRO A 140 2.02 14.22 -7.74
N GLY A 141 1.56 13.21 -7.01
CA GLY A 141 1.91 11.80 -7.23
C GLY A 141 1.03 11.06 -8.24
N VAL A 142 0.05 11.74 -8.85
CA VAL A 142 -0.74 11.17 -9.96
C VAL A 142 0.02 11.35 -11.26
N GLN A 143 0.34 10.23 -11.91
CA GLN A 143 1.14 10.18 -13.13
C GLN A 143 0.26 10.13 -14.39
N GLY A 144 -0.84 9.38 -14.37
CA GLY A 144 -1.76 9.26 -15.50
C GLY A 144 -3.20 9.05 -15.05
N ALA A 145 -4.15 9.26 -15.95
CA ALA A 145 -5.54 8.92 -15.73
C ALA A 145 -6.29 8.76 -17.05
N GLU A 146 -7.27 7.87 -17.12
CA GLU A 146 -8.12 7.76 -18.31
C GLU A 146 -8.88 9.06 -18.61
N LEU A 147 -9.26 9.24 -19.88
CA LEU A 147 -10.00 10.42 -20.34
C LEU A 147 -11.39 10.55 -19.70
N SER A 148 -11.95 9.44 -19.24
CA SER A 148 -13.26 9.37 -18.58
C SER A 148 -13.23 9.79 -17.11
N LEU A 149 -12.05 10.10 -16.54
CA LEU A 149 -11.93 10.52 -15.15
C LEU A 149 -12.75 11.78 -14.88
N ARG A 150 -13.64 11.69 -13.89
CA ARG A 150 -14.43 12.81 -13.37
C ARG A 150 -14.39 12.81 -11.85
N LYS A 151 -14.44 14.00 -11.26
CA LYS A 151 -14.59 14.23 -9.83
C LYS A 151 -15.88 13.56 -9.33
N GLU A 152 -15.85 13.12 -8.09
CA GLU A 152 -16.87 12.33 -7.37
C GLU A 152 -17.12 10.92 -7.94
N HIS A 153 -16.44 10.51 -9.02
CA HIS A 153 -16.60 9.15 -9.55
C HIS A 153 -15.66 8.16 -8.87
N GLN A 154 -16.12 6.90 -8.80
CA GLN A 154 -15.26 5.79 -8.42
C GLN A 154 -14.20 5.54 -9.49
N VAL A 155 -13.00 5.21 -9.04
CA VAL A 155 -11.83 4.94 -9.87
C VAL A 155 -11.07 3.72 -9.39
N ALA A 156 -10.37 3.08 -10.33
CA ALA A 156 -9.39 2.05 -10.06
C ALA A 156 -7.99 2.67 -9.99
N VAL A 157 -7.24 2.38 -8.93
CA VAL A 157 -5.93 2.98 -8.69
C VAL A 157 -4.83 1.95 -8.92
N PHE A 158 -3.85 2.36 -9.72
CA PHE A 158 -2.70 1.57 -10.10
C PHE A 158 -1.40 2.29 -9.75
N ILE A 159 -0.32 1.55 -9.55
CA ILE A 159 1.04 2.07 -9.46
C ILE A 159 1.74 1.79 -10.77
N ASP A 160 2.42 2.79 -11.36
CA ASP A 160 3.44 2.58 -12.38
C ASP A 160 4.74 2.11 -11.71
N VAL A 161 4.92 0.78 -11.66
CA VAL A 161 6.07 0.15 -11.00
C VAL A 161 7.34 0.32 -11.84
N GLY A 162 7.19 0.32 -13.18
CA GLY A 162 8.29 0.55 -14.11
C GLY A 162 8.83 1.98 -14.09
N GLY A 163 8.02 2.95 -13.65
CA GLY A 163 8.39 4.37 -13.59
C GLY A 163 8.59 5.00 -14.99
N THR A 164 8.06 4.37 -16.03
CA THR A 164 8.21 4.78 -17.43
C THR A 164 7.01 5.56 -17.94
N MET A 165 5.92 5.64 -17.18
CA MET A 165 4.74 6.40 -17.57
C MET A 165 5.06 7.89 -17.65
N THR A 166 4.65 8.56 -18.72
CA THR A 166 4.77 10.01 -18.86
C THR A 166 3.62 10.72 -18.15
N ARG A 167 3.91 11.88 -17.54
CA ARG A 167 2.90 12.63 -16.80
C ARG A 167 1.77 13.08 -17.73
N GLY A 168 0.53 12.73 -17.38
CA GLY A 168 -0.65 13.01 -18.20
C GLY A 168 -0.98 11.89 -19.19
N ALA A 169 -0.35 10.72 -19.11
CA ALA A 169 -0.76 9.56 -19.91
C ALA A 169 -2.25 9.23 -19.71
N THR A 170 -2.88 8.72 -20.76
CA THR A 170 -4.30 8.32 -20.79
C THR A 170 -4.50 6.81 -20.82
N LYS A 171 -3.41 6.06 -21.03
CA LYS A 171 -3.39 4.60 -21.17
C LYS A 171 -2.12 4.05 -20.56
N SER A 172 -2.15 2.76 -20.22
CA SER A 172 -1.00 2.00 -19.73
C SER A 172 -0.70 0.76 -20.58
N GLU A 173 -1.19 0.73 -21.82
CA GLU A 173 -0.85 -0.33 -22.78
C GLU A 173 0.69 -0.37 -22.85
N GLU A 174 1.29 -1.53 -22.53
CA GLU A 174 2.75 -1.79 -22.44
C GLU A 174 3.46 -1.44 -21.12
N LEU A 175 2.78 -0.91 -20.10
CA LEU A 175 3.42 -0.53 -18.84
C LEU A 175 3.25 -1.58 -17.73
N GLU A 176 4.30 -1.76 -16.94
CA GLU A 176 4.26 -2.59 -15.73
C GLU A 176 3.53 -1.84 -14.62
N THR A 177 2.24 -2.16 -14.45
CA THR A 177 1.37 -1.51 -13.47
C THR A 177 0.76 -2.52 -12.51
N VAL A 178 0.52 -2.08 -11.27
CA VAL A 178 -0.06 -2.90 -10.21
C VAL A 178 -1.31 -2.23 -9.67
N PHE A 179 -2.42 -2.96 -9.65
CA PHE A 179 -3.66 -2.52 -9.01
C PHE A 179 -3.51 -2.55 -7.48
N ILE A 180 -3.89 -1.47 -6.81
CA ILE A 180 -3.75 -1.34 -5.34
C ILE A 180 -5.06 -1.03 -4.61
N GLY A 181 -6.15 -0.85 -5.35
CA GLY A 181 -7.47 -0.61 -4.78
C GLY A 181 -8.30 0.39 -5.56
N ASN A 182 -9.48 0.70 -5.01
CA ASN A 182 -10.41 1.67 -5.56
C ASN A 182 -10.50 2.91 -4.65
N GLY A 183 -10.89 4.02 -5.27
CA GLY A 183 -11.13 5.27 -4.56
C GLY A 183 -12.18 6.12 -5.24
N VAL A 184 -12.39 7.32 -4.70
CA VAL A 184 -13.22 8.37 -5.29
C VAL A 184 -12.30 9.50 -5.75
N ALA A 185 -12.49 9.95 -6.99
CA ALA A 185 -11.77 11.08 -7.52
C ALA A 185 -12.24 12.39 -6.88
N GLU A 186 -11.32 13.15 -6.31
CA GLU A 186 -11.56 14.47 -5.72
C GLU A 186 -11.19 15.60 -6.71
N MET A 187 -10.60 15.22 -7.85
CA MET A 187 -10.20 16.09 -8.95
C MET A 187 -10.57 15.51 -10.31
N ASP A 188 -10.94 16.39 -11.23
CA ASP A 188 -11.03 16.08 -12.65
C ASP A 188 -9.64 16.02 -13.31
N ARG A 189 -9.57 15.39 -14.49
CA ARG A 189 -8.34 15.29 -15.27
C ARG A 189 -7.69 16.65 -15.57
N ASP A 190 -8.50 17.66 -15.89
CA ASP A 190 -8.00 19.01 -16.17
C ASP A 190 -7.36 19.66 -14.94
N GLN A 191 -7.82 19.33 -13.73
CA GLN A 191 -7.21 19.82 -12.49
C GLN A 191 -5.87 19.13 -12.22
N LEU A 192 -5.76 17.83 -12.53
CA LEU A 192 -4.56 17.04 -12.33
C LEU A 192 -3.42 17.39 -13.30
N PHE A 193 -3.75 17.69 -14.56
CA PHE A 193 -2.78 17.88 -15.63
C PHE A 193 -2.80 19.28 -16.27
N GLY A 194 -3.72 20.15 -15.86
CA GLY A 194 -3.76 21.57 -16.26
C GLY A 194 -2.66 22.41 -15.62
N PRO A 195 -2.83 23.74 -15.47
CA PRO A 195 -1.79 24.63 -14.96
C PRO A 195 -1.28 24.23 -13.57
N ARG A 196 0.02 24.43 -13.29
CA ARG A 196 0.69 23.99 -12.05
C ARG A 196 -0.01 24.41 -10.75
N GLN A 197 -0.65 25.59 -10.74
CA GLN A 197 -1.37 26.11 -9.58
C GLN A 197 -2.55 25.20 -9.13
N HIS A 198 -3.12 24.40 -10.04
CA HIS A 198 -4.23 23.50 -9.76
C HIS A 198 -3.78 22.09 -9.32
N ARG A 199 -2.48 21.77 -9.46
CA ARG A 199 -1.93 20.42 -9.22
C ARG A 199 -1.55 20.21 -7.75
N ARG A 200 -2.43 20.54 -6.81
CA ARG A 200 -2.18 20.44 -5.37
C ARG A 200 -3.44 20.00 -4.64
N GLY A 201 -3.24 19.26 -3.55
CA GLY A 201 -4.34 18.74 -2.73
C GLY A 201 -4.67 17.29 -3.04
N LEU A 202 -5.71 16.81 -2.37
CA LEU A 202 -6.20 15.44 -2.45
C LEU A 202 -6.73 15.18 -3.87
N ALA A 203 -6.18 14.17 -4.54
CA ALA A 203 -6.59 13.79 -5.88
C ALA A 203 -7.55 12.61 -5.84
N ILE A 204 -7.19 11.55 -5.12
CA ILE A 204 -8.02 10.36 -4.97
C ILE A 204 -8.13 10.01 -3.49
N ARG A 205 -9.36 9.98 -2.99
CA ARG A 205 -9.67 9.46 -1.66
C ARG A 205 -9.88 7.96 -1.76
N MET A 206 -8.91 7.19 -1.27
CA MET A 206 -8.98 5.72 -1.26
C MET A 206 -10.13 5.21 -0.38
N THR A 207 -10.96 4.32 -0.92
CA THR A 207 -12.14 3.76 -0.24
C THR A 207 -12.07 2.25 -0.07
N GLU A 208 -11.38 1.54 -0.96
CA GLU A 208 -11.21 0.09 -0.89
C GLU A 208 -9.75 -0.23 -1.20
N ARG A 209 -8.96 -0.70 -0.23
CA ARG A 209 -7.55 -1.00 -0.46
C ARG A 209 -7.33 -2.50 -0.61
N VAL A 210 -6.29 -2.89 -1.35
CA VAL A 210 -5.81 -4.28 -1.36
C VAL A 210 -5.14 -4.61 -0.01
N PHE A 211 -4.43 -3.64 0.58
CA PHE A 211 -3.91 -3.75 1.94
C PHE A 211 -4.51 -2.64 2.80
N GLU A 212 -5.20 -3.00 3.87
CA GLU A 212 -5.81 -2.01 4.77
C GLU A 212 -4.80 -1.60 5.83
N SER A 213 -4.51 -0.30 5.85
CA SER A 213 -3.82 0.44 6.89
C SER A 213 -4.54 1.78 7.06
N PRO A 214 -4.69 2.29 8.29
CA PRO A 214 -5.40 3.54 8.54
C PRO A 214 -4.71 4.74 7.90
N ALA A 215 -5.51 5.69 7.41
CA ALA A 215 -5.01 6.98 6.95
C ALA A 215 -4.74 7.88 8.16
N LEU A 216 -3.48 7.93 8.60
CA LEU A 216 -3.07 8.67 9.82
C LEU A 216 -2.52 10.07 9.54
N GLN A 217 -2.65 10.57 8.31
CA GLN A 217 -2.15 11.88 7.92
C GLN A 217 -2.86 12.98 8.71
N GLY A 218 -2.10 13.74 9.51
CA GLY A 218 -2.63 14.88 10.27
C GLY A 218 -3.50 14.50 11.48
N VAL A 219 -3.57 13.22 11.83
CA VAL A 219 -4.23 12.77 13.06
C VAL A 219 -3.30 13.11 14.23
N HIS A 220 -3.80 13.84 15.23
CA HIS A 220 -3.08 14.25 16.45
C HIS A 220 -1.57 14.51 16.25
N PRO A 221 -1.17 15.46 15.39
CA PRO A 221 0.24 15.67 14.99
C PRO A 221 1.15 16.07 16.16
N ASP A 222 0.51 16.55 17.23
CA ASP A 222 1.09 17.00 18.47
C ASP A 222 1.36 15.86 19.47
N LEU A 223 0.70 14.71 19.30
CA LEU A 223 0.68 13.60 20.24
C LEU A 223 1.37 12.34 19.70
N MET A 224 1.63 12.24 18.39
CA MET A 224 2.18 11.03 17.80
C MET A 224 3.03 11.26 16.56
N PHE A 225 3.84 10.27 16.24
CA PHE A 225 4.67 10.22 15.03
C PHE A 225 4.52 8.87 14.33
N LEU A 226 4.42 8.88 13.01
CA LEU A 226 4.58 7.67 12.19
C LEU A 226 6.08 7.37 12.06
N GLN A 227 6.52 6.20 12.52
CA GLN A 227 7.95 5.81 12.53
C GLN A 227 8.12 4.32 12.33
#